data_AF-A0A846NE81-F1
#
_entry.id   AF-A0A846NE81-F1
#
_cell.length_a   1.000
_cell.length_b   1.000
_cell.length_c   1.000
_cell.angle_alpha   90.00
_cell.angle_beta   90.00
_cell.angle_gamma   90.00
#
_symmetry.space_group_name_H-M   'P 1'
#
loop_
_entity.id
_entity.type
_entity.pdbx_description
1 polymer ?
#
loop_
_entity_poly.entity_id
_entity_poly.type
_entity_poly.pdbx_seq_one_letter_code
_entity_poly.pdbx_strand_id
1 'polypeptide(L)' 'QMIETLKPKAIIAIERRGRNEKGVYHSWKGMDMNPYEAKIGTLFDEAMKEGILTIGIGDGGNEIGLGV' A
#
# COMPACT_ATOMS: atom_id res chain seq x y z
N GLN A 1 13.32 5.65 -3.39
CA GLN A 1 13.82 6.66 -4.38
C GLN A 1 12.80 7.76 -4.67
N MET A 2 11.53 7.46 -4.94
CA MET A 2 10.53 8.52 -5.22
C MET A 2 10.20 9.37 -4.00
N ILE A 3 10.07 8.77 -2.82
CA ILE A 3 9.76 9.50 -1.58
C ILE A 3 10.85 10.52 -1.25
N GLU A 4 12.12 10.11 -1.34
CA GLU A 4 13.28 10.97 -1.09
C GLU A 4 13.38 12.14 -2.08
N THR A 5 13.14 11.88 -3.38
CA THR A 5 13.23 12.91 -4.42
C THR A 5 12.08 13.91 -4.35
N LEU A 6 10.85 13.43 -4.20
CA LEU A 6 9.65 14.28 -4.25
C LEU A 6 9.33 14.95 -2.92
N LYS A 7 9.78 14.37 -1.79
CA LYS A 7 9.52 14.83 -0.42
C LYS A 7 8.05 15.22 -0.19
N PRO A 8 7.10 14.33 -0.51
CA PRO A 8 5.69 14.65 -0.40
C PRO A 8 5.32 14.90 1.06
N LYS A 9 4.29 15.73 1.30
CA LYS A 9 3.72 15.92 2.64
C LYS A 9 2.67 14.88 3.00
N ALA A 10 2.10 14.21 2.00
CA ALA A 10 1.20 13.08 2.17
C ALA A 10 1.26 12.14 0.94
N ILE A 11 0.93 10.87 1.16
CA ILE A 11 0.64 9.91 0.10
C ILE A 11 -0.70 9.24 0.38
N ILE A 12 -1.51 9.08 -0.67
CA ILE A 12 -2.89 8.62 -0.59
C ILE A 12 -3.05 7.42 -1.53
N ALA A 13 -3.48 6.29 -0.99
CA ALA A 13 -3.94 5.13 -1.75
C ALA A 13 -5.46 5.15 -1.85
N ILE A 14 -5.98 4.99 -3.08
CA ILE A 14 -7.41 4.83 -3.35
C ILE A 14 -7.58 3.48 -4.04
N GLU A 15 -8.25 2.55 -3.37
CA GLU A 15 -8.59 1.24 -3.93
C GLU A 15 -7.33 0.46 -4.41
N ARG A 16 -6.28 0.50 -3.59
CA ARG A 16 -5.01 -0.16 -3.87
C ARG A 16 -4.77 -1.28 -2.89
N ARG A 17 -4.60 -2.52 -3.40
CA ARG A 17 -4.35 -3.71 -2.58
C ARG A 17 -3.11 -3.53 -1.70
N GLY A 18 -3.26 -3.86 -0.43
CA GLY A 18 -2.19 -4.01 0.54
C GLY A 18 -1.63 -5.42 0.53
N ARG A 19 -0.36 -5.55 0.93
CA ARG A 19 0.25 -6.85 1.21
C ARG A 19 -0.05 -7.24 2.66
N ASN A 20 -0.28 -8.52 2.92
CA ASN A 20 -0.34 -9.03 4.28
C ASN A 20 1.05 -9.17 4.91
N GLU A 21 1.11 -9.65 6.16
CA GLU A 21 2.37 -9.93 6.89
C GLU A 21 3.32 -10.88 6.15
N LYS A 22 2.79 -11.75 5.26
CA LYS A 22 3.57 -12.67 4.42
C LYS A 22 3.99 -12.06 3.08
N GLY A 23 3.70 -10.78 2.85
CA GLY A 23 4.01 -10.07 1.60
C GLY A 23 3.08 -10.41 0.43
N VAL A 24 1.96 -11.08 0.67
CA VAL A 24 1.00 -11.50 -0.37
C VAL A 24 -0.12 -10.48 -0.52
N TYR A 25 -0.39 -10.08 -1.77
CA TYR A 25 -1.51 -9.22 -2.11
C TYR A 25 -2.69 -10.10 -2.48
N HIS A 26 -3.78 -10.03 -1.70
CA HIS A 26 -4.95 -10.85 -1.96
C HIS A 26 -6.02 -10.03 -2.69
N SER A 27 -6.79 -10.68 -3.56
CA SER A 27 -8.11 -10.15 -3.94
C SER A 27 -9.09 -10.26 -2.77
N TRP A 28 -10.24 -9.59 -2.85
CA TRP A 28 -11.30 -9.72 -1.84
C TRP A 28 -11.77 -11.18 -1.63
N LYS A 29 -11.60 -12.05 -2.64
CA LYS A 29 -11.89 -13.49 -2.57
C LYS A 29 -10.74 -14.34 -2.02
N GLY A 30 -9.64 -13.73 -1.56
CA GLY A 30 -8.48 -14.45 -1.05
C GLY A 30 -7.57 -15.07 -2.13
N MET A 31 -7.72 -14.72 -3.41
CA MET A 31 -6.79 -15.18 -4.46
C MET A 31 -5.47 -14.40 -4.40
N ASP A 32 -4.35 -15.09 -4.61
CA ASP A 32 -3.03 -14.45 -4.73
C ASP A 32 -2.94 -13.59 -6.00
N MET A 33 -2.80 -12.29 -5.81
CA MET A 33 -2.67 -11.29 -6.87
C MET A 33 -1.22 -10.89 -7.11
N ASN A 34 -0.25 -11.53 -6.45
CA ASN A 34 1.16 -11.20 -6.57
C ASN A 34 1.67 -11.07 -8.01
N PRO A 35 1.31 -11.97 -8.95
CA PRO A 35 1.77 -11.90 -10.33
C PRO A 35 1.24 -10.68 -11.10
N TYR A 36 0.16 -10.06 -10.64
CA TYR A 36 -0.56 -9.00 -11.35
C TYR A 36 -0.43 -7.63 -10.66
N GLU A 37 -0.04 -7.62 -9.38
CA GLU A 37 -0.08 -6.42 -8.57
C GLU A 37 1.19 -5.59 -8.73
N ALA A 38 1.01 -4.31 -9.10
CA ALA A 38 2.09 -3.33 -9.03
C ALA A 38 2.46 -3.09 -7.56
N LYS A 39 3.72 -3.38 -7.21
CA LYS A 39 4.23 -3.39 -5.83
C LYS A 39 4.50 -1.99 -5.26
N ILE A 40 3.51 -1.10 -5.38
CA ILE A 40 3.60 0.29 -4.91
C ILE A 40 3.56 0.41 -3.38
N GLY A 41 3.22 -0.67 -2.66
CA GLY A 41 3.16 -0.67 -1.20
C GLY A 41 4.50 -0.32 -0.54
N THR A 42 5.63 -0.55 -1.22
CA THR A 42 6.95 -0.15 -0.72
C THR A 42 7.11 1.37 -0.58
N LEU A 43 6.42 2.16 -1.41
CA LEU A 43 6.42 3.62 -1.30
C LEU A 43 5.74 4.08 -0.01
N PHE A 44 4.72 3.35 0.46
CA PHE A 44 4.06 3.63 1.73
C PHE A 44 4.96 3.27 2.90
N ASP A 45 5.73 2.18 2.80
CA ASP A 45 6.74 1.84 3.82
C ASP A 45 7.84 2.90 3.91
N GLU A 46 8.35 3.38 2.76
CA GLU A 46 9.30 4.49 2.69
C GLU A 46 8.71 5.76 3.31
N ALA A 47 7.47 6.12 2.94
CA ALA A 47 6.80 7.31 3.47
C ALA A 47 6.61 7.26 5.00
N MET A 48 6.19 6.11 5.54
CA MET A 48 6.02 5.93 6.99
C MET A 48 7.34 6.06 7.74
N LYS A 49 8.45 5.53 7.20
CA LYS A 49 9.79 5.67 7.81
C LYS A 49 10.23 7.13 7.90
N GLU A 50 9.88 7.94 6.91
CA GLU A 50 10.18 9.38 6.86
C GLU A 50 9.18 10.24 7.65
N GLY A 51 8.21 9.63 8.36
CA GLY A 51 7.18 10.35 9.11
C GLY A 51 6.19 11.13 8.23
N ILE A 52 6.05 10.75 6.96
CA ILE A 52 5.11 11.35 6.01
C ILE A 52 3.71 10.79 6.27
N LEU A 53 2.70 11.66 6.18
CA LEU A 53 1.30 11.26 6.33
C LEU A 53 0.91 10.23 5.25
N THR A 54 0.46 9.06 5.67
CA THR A 54 -0.06 8.02 4.79
C THR A 54 -1.57 7.86 5.01
N ILE A 55 -2.33 7.78 3.91
CA ILE A 55 -3.78 7.61 3.95
C ILE A 55 -4.15 6.44 3.03
N GLY A 56 -4.94 5.50 3.56
CA GLY A 56 -5.54 4.41 2.81
C GLY A 56 -7.05 4.60 2.72
N ILE A 57 -7.61 4.42 1.53
CA ILE A 57 -9.04 4.44 1.26
C ILE A 57 -9.37 3.15 0.48
N GLY A 58 -10.32 2.37 0.99
CA GLY A 58 -10.79 1.15 0.34
C GLY A 58 -12.12 0.68 0.93
N ASP A 59 -12.69 -0.35 0.32
CA ASP A 59 -13.99 -0.92 0.70
C ASP A 59 -13.98 -2.45 0.90
N GLY A 60 -12.92 -3.14 0.45
CA GLY A 60 -12.80 -4.60 0.51
C GLY A 60 -12.05 -5.13 1.74
N GLY A 61 -11.32 -4.28 2.45
CA GLY A 61 -10.49 -4.63 3.61
C GLY A 61 -9.14 -5.26 3.25
N ASN A 62 -8.83 -5.43 1.97
CA ASN A 62 -7.55 -5.96 1.47
C ASN A 62 -6.64 -4.85 0.91
N GLU A 63 -6.98 -3.58 1.12
CA GLU A 63 -6.29 -2.40 0.63
C GLU A 63 -5.24 -1.87 1.62
N ILE A 64 -4.31 -1.08 1.08
CA ILE A 64 -3.31 -0.36 1.87
C ILE A 64 -4.04 0.52 2.90
N GLY A 65 -3.65 0.39 4.17
CA GLY A 65 -4.16 1.21 5.27
C GLY A 65 -5.38 0.65 6.00
N LEU A 66 -6.02 -0.42 5.51
CA LEU A 66 -7.19 -1.03 6.16
C LEU A 66 -6.85 -2.17 7.13
N GLY A 67 -5.55 -2.37 7.40
CA GLY A 67 -5.07 -3.43 8.26
C GLY A 67 -5.10 -4.77 7.55
N VAL A 68 -3.98 -5.48 7.59
CA VAL A 68 -3.94 -6.90 7.24
C VAL A 68 -3.31 -7.64 8.40
#